data_AF-A0A424N7I9-F1
#
_entry.id   AF-A0A424N7I9-F1
#
_cell.length_a   1.000
_cell.length_b   1.000
_cell.length_c   1.000
_cell.angle_alpha   90.00
_cell.angle_beta   90.00
_cell.angle_gamma   90.00
#
_symmetry.space_group_name_H-M   'P 1'
#
loop_
_entity.id
_entity.type
_entity.pdbx_description
1 polymer ?
#
loop_
_entity_poly.entity_id
_entity_poly.type
_entity_poly.pdbx_seq_one_letter_code
_entity_poly.pdbx_strand_id
1 'polypeptide(L)' 'MNVIHRSSIVDQKAILGTNIEIGPFCTVGPGVKIGNGCKLVSHVVLDGDTDIGDRNTFYPFAIIGAEPQDKKYQQ' A
#
# COMPACT_ATOMS: atom_id res chain seq x y z
N MET A 1 -0.39 6.91 -16.21
CA MET A 1 -0.88 5.51 -16.24
C MET A 1 -0.27 4.78 -15.05
N ASN A 2 -1.01 3.89 -14.39
CA ASN A 2 -0.47 3.12 -13.26
C ASN A 2 0.30 1.90 -13.78
N VAL A 3 1.39 1.55 -13.11
CA VAL A 3 2.19 0.37 -13.39
C VAL A 3 2.15 -0.52 -12.16
N ILE A 4 1.46 -1.66 -12.26
CA ILE A 4 1.34 -2.62 -11.16
C ILE A 4 1.96 -3.92 -11.63
N HIS A 5 3.02 -4.35 -10.95
CA HIS A 5 3.67 -5.61 -11.25
C HIS A 5 2.72 -6.77 -10.98
N ARG A 6 2.64 -7.74 -11.91
CA ARG A 6 1.69 -8.87 -11.86
C ARG A 6 1.78 -9.77 -10.63
N SER A 7 2.92 -9.74 -9.93
CA SER A 7 3.13 -10.54 -8.72
C SER A 7 2.67 -9.83 -7.44
N SER A 8 2.23 -8.58 -7.54
CA SER A 8 1.70 -7.82 -6.41
C SER A 8 0.21 -8.08 -6.27
N ILE A 9 -0.24 -8.15 -5.03
CA ILE A 9 -1.64 -8.36 -4.69
C ILE A 9 -2.18 -7.00 -4.28
N VAL A 10 -3.13 -6.50 -5.06
CA VAL A 10 -3.84 -5.24 -4.78
C VAL A 10 -5.31 -5.58 -4.67
N ASP A 11 -5.89 -5.36 -3.49
CA ASP A 11 -7.31 -5.57 -3.28
C ASP A 11 -8.14 -4.65 -4.19
N GLN A 12 -9.26 -5.14 -4.71
CA GLN A 12 -10.13 -4.37 -5.61
C GLN A 12 -10.79 -3.16 -4.93
N LYS A 13 -10.87 -3.17 -3.58
CA LYS A 13 -11.40 -2.06 -2.79
C LYS A 13 -10.37 -0.95 -2.53
N ALA A 14 -9.09 -1.21 -2.75
CA ALA A 14 -8.04 -0.20 -2.59
C ALA A 14 -8.27 0.96 -3.56
N ILE A 15 -8.11 2.19 -3.08
CA ILE A 15 -8.27 3.39 -3.88
C ILE A 15 -6.90 3.86 -4.35
N LEU A 16 -6.68 3.81 -5.66
CA LEU A 16 -5.43 4.21 -6.29
C LEU A 16 -5.59 5.54 -7.03
N GLY A 17 -4.73 6.49 -6.72
CA GLY A 17 -4.51 7.68 -7.53
C GLY A 17 -3.88 7.37 -8.89
N THR A 18 -3.37 8.42 -9.54
CA THR A 18 -2.77 8.34 -10.87
C THR A 18 -1.25 8.29 -10.83
N ASN A 19 -0.65 7.69 -11.86
CA ASN A 19 0.81 7.57 -12.03
C ASN A 19 1.50 6.84 -10.86
N ILE A 20 0.84 5.83 -10.31
CA ILE A 20 1.41 5.00 -9.25
C ILE A 20 2.27 3.88 -9.84
N GLU A 21 3.39 3.60 -9.20
CA GLU A 21 4.26 2.45 -9.47
C GLU A 21 4.22 1.47 -8.31
N ILE A 22 3.74 0.25 -8.54
CA ILE A 22 3.77 -0.85 -7.57
C ILE A 22 4.66 -1.95 -8.14
N GLY A 23 5.88 -2.06 -7.62
CA GLY A 23 6.83 -3.10 -7.99
C GLY A 23 6.47 -4.45 -7.36
N PRO A 24 7.27 -5.50 -7.58
CA PRO A 24 6.89 -6.89 -7.36
C PRO A 24 6.64 -7.24 -5.89
N PHE A 25 5.72 -8.19 -5.67
CA PHE A 25 5.43 -8.78 -4.36
C PHE A 25 4.98 -7.78 -3.29
N CYS A 26 4.41 -6.64 -3.69
CA CYS A 26 3.75 -5.75 -2.76
C CYS A 26 2.34 -6.27 -2.45
N THR A 27 1.85 -5.94 -1.25
CA THR A 27 0.47 -6.21 -0.82
C THR A 27 -0.20 -4.90 -0.47
N VAL A 28 -1.37 -4.64 -1.04
CA VAL A 28 -2.20 -3.46 -0.75
C VAL A 28 -3.59 -3.94 -0.34
N GLY A 29 -3.94 -3.73 0.93
CA GLY A 29 -5.19 -4.15 1.54
C GLY A 29 -6.42 -3.32 1.13
N PRO A 30 -7.64 -3.77 1.48
CA PRO A 30 -8.91 -3.20 1.02
C PRO A 30 -9.21 -1.78 1.54
N GLY A 31 -8.66 -1.39 2.69
CA GLY A 31 -8.87 -0.07 3.30
C GLY A 31 -7.87 1.01 2.85
N VAL A 32 -6.91 0.64 2.00
CA VAL A 32 -5.80 1.53 1.64
C VAL A 32 -6.21 2.53 0.57
N LYS A 33 -5.87 3.80 0.78
CA LYS A 33 -5.93 4.86 -0.24
C LYS A 33 -4.53 5.40 -0.52
N ILE A 34 -4.13 5.38 -1.79
CA ILE A 34 -2.81 5.84 -2.24
C ILE A 34 -2.95 7.06 -3.14
N GLY A 35 -2.29 8.16 -2.75
CA GLY A 35 -2.21 9.39 -3.54
C GLY A 35 -1.43 9.25 -4.86
N ASN A 36 -1.41 10.33 -5.64
CA ASN A 36 -0.82 10.36 -6.97
C ASN A 36 0.71 10.28 -6.94
N GLY A 37 1.30 9.62 -7.93
CA GLY A 37 2.76 9.58 -8.11
C GLY A 37 3.50 8.79 -7.04
N CYS A 38 2.81 7.96 -6.27
CA CYS A 38 3.42 7.12 -5.25
C CYS A 38 4.15 5.91 -5.85
N LYS A 39 5.19 5.44 -5.14
CA LYS A 39 6.00 4.30 -5.54
C LYS A 39 6.17 3.31 -4.39
N LEU A 40 5.80 2.06 -4.64
CA LEU A 40 6.11 0.91 -3.80
C LEU A 40 7.18 0.09 -4.52
N VAL A 41 8.37 -0.06 -3.94
CA VAL A 41 9.52 -0.65 -4.66
C VAL A 41 9.39 -2.16 -4.86
N SER A 42 9.44 -2.95 -3.79
CA SER A 42 9.09 -4.39 -3.81
C SER A 42 8.81 -4.81 -2.38
N HIS A 43 8.00 -5.84 -2.14
CA HIS A 43 7.76 -6.36 -0.78
C HIS A 43 7.29 -5.29 0.23
N VAL A 44 6.56 -4.27 -0.23
CA VAL A 44 5.89 -3.29 0.65
C VAL A 44 4.52 -3.85 1.02
N VAL A 45 4.15 -3.74 2.29
CA VAL A 45 2.82 -4.07 2.78
C VAL A 45 2.13 -2.79 3.22
N LEU A 46 1.00 -2.47 2.59
CA LEU A 46 0.07 -1.43 3.03
C LEU A 46 -1.23 -2.12 3.43
N ASP A 47 -1.70 -1.89 4.65
CA ASP A 47 -2.89 -2.56 5.19
C ASP A 47 -3.74 -1.61 6.05
N GLY A 48 -4.89 -2.10 6.52
CA GLY A 48 -5.81 -1.37 7.40
C GLY A 48 -6.40 -0.10 6.76
N ASP A 49 -6.94 0.77 7.61
CA ASP A 49 -7.45 2.10 7.23
C ASP A 49 -6.30 3.09 7.08
N THR A 50 -5.61 3.00 5.94
CA THR A 50 -4.39 3.76 5.65
C THR A 50 -4.59 4.74 4.50
N ASP A 51 -4.42 6.04 4.78
CA ASP A 51 -4.43 7.11 3.79
C ASP A 51 -3.01 7.65 3.54
N ILE A 52 -2.52 7.49 2.32
CA ILE A 52 -1.19 7.94 1.87
C ILE A 52 -1.35 9.14 0.93
N GLY A 53 -0.64 10.22 1.22
CA GLY A 53 -0.60 11.41 0.37
C GLY A 53 0.17 11.22 -0.95
N ASP A 54 0.30 12.28 -1.74
CA ASP A 54 0.98 12.22 -3.04
C ASP A 54 2.50 12.07 -2.93
N ARG A 55 3.12 11.47 -3.96
CA ARG A 55 4.58 11.44 -4.22
C ARG A 55 5.41 10.83 -3.08
N ASN A 56 4.87 9.82 -2.41
CA ASN A 56 5.61 9.03 -1.43
C ASN A 56 6.33 7.86 -2.08
N THR A 57 7.48 7.47 -1.53
CA THR A 57 8.19 6.25 -1.93
C THR A 57 8.38 5.35 -0.72
N PHE A 58 7.94 4.10 -0.83
CA PHE A 58 8.09 3.06 0.18
C PHE A 58 9.09 2.01 -0.31
N TYR A 59 10.11 1.77 0.51
CA TYR A 59 11.20 0.84 0.21
C TYR A 59 10.91 -0.57 0.74
N PRO A 60 11.65 -1.59 0.27
CA PRO A 60 11.30 -2.97 0.58
C PRO A 60 11.21 -3.29 2.06
N PHE A 61 10.26 -4.18 2.39
CA PHE A 61 9.95 -4.66 3.73
C PHE A 61 9.34 -3.61 4.67
N ALA A 62 8.97 -2.44 4.15
CA ALA A 62 8.15 -1.49 4.90
C ALA A 62 6.73 -2.05 5.07
N ILE A 63 6.22 -1.97 6.31
CA ILE A 63 4.87 -2.39 6.69
C ILE A 63 4.17 -1.17 7.28
N ILE A 64 3.07 -0.74 6.66
CA ILE A 64 2.33 0.47 7.05
C ILE A 64 0.86 0.09 7.24
N GLY A 65 0.28 0.51 8.37
CA GLY A 65 -1.14 0.32 8.66
C GLY A 65 -1.55 -1.05 9.21
N ALA A 66 -0.58 -1.92 9.47
CA ALA A 66 -0.82 -3.17 10.18
C ALA A 66 -1.32 -2.89 11.61
N GLU A 67 -1.99 -3.88 12.20
CA GLU A 67 -2.54 -3.78 13.55
C GLU A 67 -1.47 -3.38 14.57
N PRO A 68 -1.83 -2.53 15.55
CA PRO A 68 -0.92 -2.14 16.61
C PRO A 68 -0.58 -3.34 17.49
N GLN A 69 0.60 -3.28 18.11
CA GLN A 69 1.06 -4.33 19.04
C GLN A 69 0.39 -4.27 20.42
N ASP A 70 -0.48 -3.28 20.66
CA ASP A 70 -1.16 -3.13 21.94
C ASP A 70 -2.19 -4.25 22.13
N LYS A 71 -2.06 -5.00 23.22
CA LYS A 71 -2.96 -6.11 23.59
C LYS A 71 -4.38 -5.69 23.89
N LYS A 72 -4.63 -4.39 24.13
CA LYS A 72 -5.96 -3.85 24.39
C LYS A 72 -6.70 -3.45 23.11
N TYR A 73 -6.02 -3.49 21.96
CA TYR A 73 -6.62 -3.16 20.70
C TYR A 73 -7.75 -4.13 20.36
N GLN A 74 -8.88 -3.59 19.92
CA GLN A 74 -10.03 -4.31 19.40
C GLN A 74 -10.37 -3.70 18.06
N GLN A 75 -10.42 -4.53 17.03
CA GLN A 75 -10.75 -4.15 15.66
C GLN A 75 -12.26 -4.08 15.46
#